data_AF-A0A1Y1LV28-F1
#
_entry.id   AF-A0A1Y1LV28-F1
#
_cell.length_a   1.000
_cell.length_b   1.000
_cell.length_c   1.000
_cell.angle_alpha   90.00
_cell.angle_beta   90.00
_cell.angle_gamma   90.00
#
_symmetry.space_group_name_H-M   'P 1'
#
loop_
_entity.id
_entity.type
_entity.pdbx_description
1 polymer ?
#
loop_
_entity_poly.entity_id
_entity_poly.type
_entity_poly.pdbx_seq_one_letter_code
_entity_poly.pdbx_strand_id
1 'polypeptide(L)'
;IYVGGHKLVIQRSAKNLGVIIDSELRFTQQISKNIQRGYAALKAIYINRDILNIKTKVLLCESLVLSSLDYCDVVYGPSLKSIEIKKIQILQNACLRLIFGIR
;
A
#
# COMPACT_ATOMS: atom_id res chain seq x y z
N ILE A 1 -31.02 -6.63 8.79
CA ILE A 1 -30.94 -8.02 8.27
C ILE A 1 -30.56 -8.90 9.45
N TYR A 2 -31.31 -9.97 9.73
CA TYR A 2 -30.99 -10.90 10.80
C TYR A 2 -30.48 -12.21 10.20
N VAL A 3 -29.38 -12.75 10.71
CA VAL A 3 -28.82 -14.06 10.31
C VAL A 3 -28.55 -14.85 11.57
N GLY A 4 -29.14 -16.04 11.71
CA GLY A 4 -29.01 -16.88 12.91
C GLY A 4 -29.46 -16.20 14.20
N GLY A 5 -30.45 -15.30 14.14
CA GLY A 5 -30.94 -14.53 15.30
C GLY A 5 -30.11 -13.28 15.65
N HIS A 6 -28.98 -13.04 14.96
CA HIS A 6 -28.14 -11.86 15.19
C HIS A 6 -28.46 -10.73 14.22
N LYS A 7 -28.62 -9.50 14.73
CA LYS A 7 -28.83 -8.30 13.91
C LYS A 7 -27.53 -7.89 13.25
N LEU A 8 -27.46 -7.98 11.92
CA LEU A 8 -26.34 -7.46 11.15
C LEU A 8 -26.45 -5.93 11.05
N VAL A 9 -25.38 -5.25 11.46
CA VAL A 9 -25.22 -3.80 11.32
C VAL A 9 -24.49 -3.51 10.02
N ILE A 10 -25.01 -2.58 9.23
CA ILE A 10 -24.33 -2.11 8.03
C ILE A 10 -23.12 -1.28 8.48
N GLN A 11 -21.92 -1.69 8.06
CA GLN A 11 -20.70 -0.93 8.28
C GLN A 11 -20.25 -0.25 6.99
N ARG A 12 -19.73 0.97 7.12
CA ARG A 12 -19.19 1.75 5.98
C ARG A 12 -17.86 1.20 5.47
N SER A 13 -17.10 0.53 6.33
CA SER A 13 -15.92 -0.22 5.94
C SER A 13 -15.70 -1.40 6.88
N ALA A 14 -15.08 -2.45 6.36
CA ALA A 14 -14.70 -3.64 7.10
C ALA A 14 -13.29 -4.07 6.69
N LYS A 15 -12.56 -4.71 7.60
CA LYS A 15 -11.24 -5.26 7.30
C LYS A 15 -11.36 -6.77 7.11
N ASN A 16 -10.96 -7.27 5.94
CA ASN A 16 -10.91 -8.70 5.65
C ASN A 16 -9.52 -9.07 5.12
N LEU A 17 -8.91 -10.12 5.69
CA LEU A 17 -7.57 -10.61 5.29
C LEU A 17 -6.49 -9.51 5.13
N GLY A 18 -6.54 -8.46 5.95
CA GLY A 18 -5.58 -7.35 5.87
C GLY A 18 -6.02 -6.19 4.99
N VAL A 19 -7.07 -6.34 4.19
CA VAL A 19 -7.61 -5.34 3.25
C VAL A 19 -8.78 -4.61 3.87
N ILE A 20 -8.78 -3.28 3.78
CA ILE A 20 -9.92 -2.45 4.15
C ILE A 20 -10.83 -2.30 2.92
N ILE A 21 -12.04 -2.82 3.03
CA ILE A 21 -13.08 -2.78 2.01
C ILE A 21 -14.14 -1.78 2.48
N ASP A 22 -14.36 -0.71 1.73
CA ASP A 22 -15.44 0.24 1.97
C ASP A 22 -16.71 -0.13 1.20
N SER A 23 -17.86 0.40 1.64
CA SER A 23 -19.17 0.12 1.04
C SER A 23 -19.30 0.56 -0.42
N GLU A 24 -18.45 1.49 -0.88
CA GLU A 24 -18.41 1.97 -2.27
C GLU A 24 -17.34 1.24 -3.10
N LEU A 25 -16.62 0.29 -2.50
CA LEU A 25 -15.51 -0.45 -3.10
C LEU A 25 -14.46 0.47 -3.74
N ARG A 26 -14.16 1.62 -3.10
CA ARG A 26 -13.20 2.61 -3.62
C ARG A 26 -11.77 2.37 -3.15
N PHE A 27 -11.59 1.68 -2.04
CA PHE A 27 -10.30 1.33 -1.43
C PHE A 27 -9.39 2.52 -1.11
N THR A 28 -9.89 3.76 -1.15
CA THR A 28 -9.09 4.97 -0.87
C THR A 28 -8.45 4.93 0.53
N GLN A 29 -9.15 4.37 1.52
CA GLN A 29 -8.61 4.17 2.87
C GLN A 29 -7.46 3.14 2.87
N GLN A 30 -7.63 2.02 2.16
CA GLN A 30 -6.61 0.99 2.01
C GLN A 30 -5.35 1.56 1.35
N ILE A 31 -5.51 2.26 0.22
CA ILE A 31 -4.38 2.87 -0.49
C ILE A 31 -3.68 3.90 0.39
N SER A 32 -4.41 4.80 1.04
CA SER A 32 -3.80 5.82 1.90
C SER A 32 -2.96 5.19 3.02
N LYS A 33 -3.44 4.08 3.60
CA LYS A 33 -2.72 3.32 4.61
C LYS A 33 -1.46 2.63 4.05
N ASN A 34 -1.57 2.02 2.87
CA ASN A 34 -0.43 1.40 2.20
C ASN A 34 0.65 2.43 1.83
N ILE A 35 0.25 3.60 1.32
CA ILE A 35 1.18 4.71 1.01
C ILE A 35 1.90 5.18 2.28
N GLN A 36 1.18 5.38 3.38
CA GLN A 36 1.78 5.77 4.66
C GLN A 36 2.79 4.72 5.16
N ARG A 37 2.41 3.44 5.13
CA ARG A 37 3.31 2.34 5.51
C ARG A 37 4.53 2.26 4.61
N GLY A 38 4.34 2.43 3.30
CA GLY A 38 5.41 2.45 2.32
C GLY A 38 6.42 3.56 2.57
N TYR A 39 5.97 4.78 2.86
CA TYR A 39 6.89 5.87 3.23
C TYR A 39 7.60 5.64 4.56
N ALA A 40 6.93 5.04 5.55
CA ALA A 40 7.57 4.68 6.82
C ALA A 40 8.71 3.66 6.60
N ALA A 41 8.46 2.61 5.81
CA ALA A 41 9.47 1.63 5.42
C ALA A 41 10.59 2.28 4.60
N LEU A 42 10.25 3.10 3.60
CA LEU A 42 11.23 3.80 2.78
C LEU A 42 12.13 4.72 3.60
N LYS A 43 11.59 5.40 4.63
CA LYS A 43 12.37 6.22 5.56
C LYS A 43 13.37 5.37 6.36
N ALA A 44 12.97 4.20 6.82
CA ALA A 44 13.86 3.28 7.55
C ALA A 44 15.02 2.79 6.66
N ILE A 45 14.73 2.48 5.39
CA ILE A 45 15.75 2.10 4.40
C ILE A 45 16.67 3.30 4.11
N TYR A 46 16.08 4.49 3.94
CA TYR A 46 16.82 5.71 3.61
C TYR A 46 17.85 6.06 4.69
N ILE A 47 17.52 5.93 5.98
CA ILE A 47 18.47 6.20 7.06
C ILE A 47 19.74 5.33 6.94
N ASN A 48 19.60 4.11 6.43
CA ASN A 48 20.71 3.16 6.28
C ASN A 48 21.27 3.12 4.85
N ARG A 49 20.88 4.06 3.97
CA ARG A 49 21.15 3.98 2.53
C ARG A 49 22.63 3.96 2.15
N ASP A 50 23.50 4.51 2.98
CA ASP A 50 24.92 4.65 2.70
C ASP A 50 25.70 3.33 2.96
N ILE A 51 25.16 2.44 3.79
CA ILE A 51 25.76 1.12 4.09
C ILE A 51 25.18 -0.01 3.23
N LEU A 52 24.07 0.25 2.52
CA LEU A 52 23.37 -0.74 1.71
C LEU A 52 23.85 -0.72 0.26
N ASN A 53 24.16 -1.90 -0.29
CA ASN A 53 24.39 -2.03 -1.73
C ASN A 53 23.06 -1.98 -2.51
N ILE A 54 23.14 -1.80 -3.83
CA ILE A 54 21.96 -1.65 -4.71
C ILE A 54 21.04 -2.88 -4.62
N LYS A 55 21.59 -4.10 -4.63
CA LYS A 55 20.80 -5.34 -4.55
C LYS A 55 19.98 -5.41 -3.27
N THR A 56 20.58 -5.04 -2.14
CA THR A 56 19.89 -4.99 -0.85
C THR A 56 18.83 -3.90 -0.83
N LYS A 57 19.09 -2.73 -1.42
CA LYS A 57 18.07 -1.66 -1.55
C LYS A 57 16.86 -2.14 -2.36
N VAL A 58 17.08 -2.82 -3.49
CA VAL A 58 16.01 -3.42 -4.30
C VAL A 58 15.19 -4.39 -3.46
N LEU A 59 15.85 -5.37 -2.83
CA LEU A 59 15.18 -6.38 -2.01
C LEU A 59 14.35 -5.77 -0.88
N LEU A 60 14.88 -4.75 -0.18
CA LEU A 60 14.17 -4.07 0.90
C LEU A 60 12.97 -3.28 0.38
N CYS A 61 13.10 -2.58 -0.75
CA CYS A 61 11.98 -1.86 -1.37
C CYS A 61 10.88 -2.83 -1.82
N GLU A 62 11.23 -3.93 -2.48
CA GLU A 62 10.27 -4.94 -2.92
C GLU A 62 9.55 -5.59 -1.73
N SER A 63 10.31 -6.07 -0.74
CA SER A 63 9.75 -6.82 0.39
C SER A 63 8.98 -5.96 1.39
N LEU A 64 9.39 -4.70 1.63
CA LEU A 64 8.80 -3.86 2.69
C LEU A 64 7.85 -2.78 2.17
N VAL A 65 8.00 -2.34 0.92
CA VAL A 65 7.19 -1.26 0.33
C VAL A 65 6.21 -1.84 -0.68
N LEU A 66 6.71 -2.47 -1.74
CA LEU A 66 5.91 -2.88 -2.90
C LEU A 66 5.02 -4.08 -2.60
N SER A 67 5.49 -5.06 -1.82
CA SER A 67 4.71 -6.24 -1.41
C SER A 67 3.33 -5.91 -0.84
N SER A 68 3.22 -4.80 -0.09
CA SER A 68 1.95 -4.35 0.52
C SER A 68 0.96 -3.77 -0.49
N LEU A 69 1.47 -3.25 -1.61
CA LEU A 69 0.68 -2.81 -2.75
C LEU A 69 0.28 -4.02 -3.58
N ASP A 70 1.25 -4.85 -3.95
CA ASP A 70 1.05 -6.00 -4.85
C ASP A 70 0.14 -7.09 -4.25
N TYR A 71 0.04 -7.20 -2.92
CA TYR A 71 -0.77 -8.24 -2.27
C TYR A 71 -2.26 -8.23 -2.68
N CYS A 72 -2.84 -7.07 -2.95
CA CYS A 72 -4.29 -6.93 -3.24
C CYS A 72 -4.59 -6.02 -4.42
N ASP A 73 -3.60 -5.78 -5.28
CA ASP A 73 -3.73 -4.95 -6.47
C ASP A 73 -4.81 -5.47 -7.42
N VAL A 74 -4.97 -6.78 -7.57
CA VAL A 74 -6.05 -7.38 -8.38
C VAL A 74 -7.44 -7.03 -7.83
N VAL A 75 -7.55 -6.87 -6.51
CA VAL A 75 -8.84 -6.58 -5.84
C VAL A 75 -9.21 -5.11 -5.99
N TYR A 76 -8.30 -4.20 -5.62
CA TYR A 76 -8.61 -2.77 -5.62
C TYR A 76 -8.30 -2.08 -6.96
N GLY A 77 -7.47 -2.67 -7.80
CA GLY A 77 -6.96 -2.11 -9.06
C GLY A 77 -8.06 -1.61 -9.99
N PRO A 78 -9.13 -2.40 -10.27
CA PRO A 78 -10.25 -1.96 -11.10
C PRO A 78 -11.01 -0.74 -10.56
N SER A 79 -10.93 -0.49 -9.25
CA SER A 79 -11.65 0.58 -8.56
C SER A 79 -10.84 1.86 -8.37
N LEU A 80 -9.54 1.86 -8.69
CA LEU A 80 -8.66 2.99 -8.47
C LEU A 80 -9.00 4.16 -9.41
N LYS A 81 -8.99 5.39 -8.87
CA LYS A 81 -9.01 6.60 -9.68
C LYS A 81 -7.59 7.07 -9.95
N SER A 82 -7.46 7.99 -10.90
CA SER A 82 -6.16 8.55 -11.30
C SER A 82 -5.38 9.16 -10.12
N ILE A 83 -6.05 9.63 -9.07
CA ILE A 83 -5.39 10.18 -7.89
C ILE A 83 -4.72 9.11 -7.02
N GLU A 84 -5.35 7.95 -6.80
CA GLU A 84 -4.74 6.82 -6.11
C GLU A 84 -3.59 6.24 -6.92
N ILE A 85 -3.78 6.04 -8.23
CA ILE A 85 -2.73 5.56 -9.14
C ILE A 85 -1.52 6.49 -9.07
N LYS A 86 -1.74 7.82 -9.11
CA LYS A 86 -0.66 8.80 -8.99
C LYS A 86 0.07 8.69 -7.65
N LYS A 87 -0.63 8.48 -6.54
CA LYS A 87 0.01 8.29 -5.22
C LYS A 87 0.91 7.05 -5.19
N ILE A 88 0.42 5.94 -5.75
CA ILE A 88 1.18 4.69 -5.88
C ILE A 88 2.43 4.92 -6.73
N GLN A 89 2.28 5.55 -7.89
CA GLN A 89 3.40 5.84 -8.79
C GLN A 89 4.46 6.74 -8.13
N ILE A 90 4.05 7.75 -7.35
CA ILE A 90 4.99 8.63 -6.65
C ILE A 90 5.83 7.83 -5.63
N LEU A 91 5.20 6.91 -4.89
CA LEU A 91 5.91 6.03 -3.95
C LEU A 91 6.86 5.07 -4.67
N GLN A 92 6.43 4.44 -5.77
CA GLN A 92 7.28 3.60 -6.61
C GLN A 92 8.49 4.38 -7.14
N ASN A 93 8.26 5.61 -7.64
CA ASN A 93 9.34 6.49 -8.08
C ASN A 93 10.29 6.86 -6.93
N ALA A 94 9.78 7.04 -5.72
CA ALA A 94 10.62 7.28 -4.54
C ALA A 94 11.51 6.07 -4.21
N CYS A 95 11.01 4.85 -4.40
CA CYS A 95 11.81 3.63 -4.27
C CYS A 95 12.95 3.61 -5.30
N LEU A 96 12.65 3.90 -6.57
CA LEU A 96 13.65 3.96 -7.64
C LEU A 96 14.73 5.02 -7.35
N ARG A 97 14.32 6.22 -6.91
CA ARG A 97 15.26 7.27 -6.49
C ARG A 97 16.19 6.82 -5.36
N LEU A 98 15.66 6.09 -4.36
CA LEU A 98 16.48 5.55 -3.27
C LEU A 98 17.47 4.49 -3.76
N ILE A 99 17.01 3.58 -4.62
CA ILE A 99 17.81 2.46 -5.13
C ILE A 99 18.98 2.97 -5.97
N PHE A 100 18.70 3.89 -6.90
CA PHE A 100 19.65 4.37 -7.90
C PHE A 100 20.31 5.70 -7.54
N GLY A 101 19.92 6.35 -6.44
CA GLY A 101 20.44 7.66 -6.04
C GLY A 101 20.03 8.80 -6.96
N ILE A 102 18.93 8.65 -7.71
CA ILE A 102 18.45 9.64 -8.69
C ILE A 102 17.64 10.71 -7.96
N ARG A 103 17.82 11.98 -8.34
CA ARG A 103 17.10 13.14 -7.76
C ARG A 103 15.90 13.51 -8.64
#